data_AF-A0A2G9UFD1-F1
#
_entry.id   AF-A0A2G9UFD1-F1
#
_cell.length_a   1.000
_cell.length_b   1.000
_cell.length_c   1.000
_cell.angle_alpha   90.00
_cell.angle_beta   90.00
_cell.angle_gamma   90.00
#
_symmetry.space_group_name_H-M   'P 1'
#
loop_
_entity.id
_entity.type
_entity.pdbx_description
1 polymer ?
#
loop_
_entity_poly.entity_id
_entity_poly.type
_entity_poly.pdbx_seq_one_letter_code
_entity_poly.pdbx_strand_id
1 'polypeptide(L)'
;MVKAMKQDGALAIAQLSHAGRQTPRLVNPHPASCSDIELKVALPMVGYGRPIPLTEQQVKTDVVDRFVYAAKFARDCGWFILFCLL
;
A
#
# COMPACT_ATOMS: atom_id res chain seq x y z
N MET A 1 -10.31 11.32 13.22
CA MET A 1 -10.84 11.39 11.85
C MET A 1 -12.18 10.67 11.71
N VAL A 2 -12.25 9.34 11.85
CA VAL A 2 -13.50 8.56 11.71
C VAL A 2 -14.68 9.10 12.51
N LYS A 3 -14.46 9.45 13.79
CA LYS A 3 -15.50 10.02 14.65
C LYS A 3 -16.14 11.28 14.05
N ALA A 4 -15.32 12.18 13.50
CA ALA A 4 -15.80 13.40 12.87
C ALA A 4 -16.53 13.10 11.55
N MET A 5 -16.00 12.18 10.74
CA MET A 5 -16.64 11.79 9.46
C MET A 5 -18.03 11.18 9.68
N LYS A 6 -18.21 10.42 10.76
CA LYS A 6 -19.46 9.72 11.07
C LYS A 6 -20.48 10.56 11.84
N GLN A 7 -20.17 11.80 12.20
CA GLN A 7 -21.02 12.62 13.07
C GLN A 7 -22.43 12.84 12.48
N ASP A 8 -22.55 12.89 11.15
CA ASP A 8 -23.79 13.11 10.42
C ASP A 8 -24.32 11.82 9.75
N GLY A 9 -23.88 10.64 10.21
CA GLY A 9 -24.31 9.34 9.68
C GLY A 9 -23.62 8.87 8.40
N ALA A 10 -22.59 9.57 7.93
CA ALA A 10 -21.83 9.17 6.74
C ALA A 10 -20.95 7.93 6.99
N LEU A 11 -20.63 7.21 5.90
CA LEU A 11 -19.71 6.07 5.94
C LEU A 11 -18.26 6.55 5.71
N ALA A 12 -17.36 6.19 6.64
CA ALA A 12 -15.93 6.44 6.48
C ALA A 12 -15.24 5.20 5.91
N ILE A 13 -14.68 5.29 4.70
CA ILE A 13 -14.01 4.20 4.00
C ILE A 13 -12.50 4.45 3.95
N ALA A 14 -11.71 3.47 4.36
CA ALA A 14 -10.26 3.45 4.21
C ALA A 14 -9.87 2.64 2.97
N GLN A 15 -9.10 3.26 2.07
CA GLN A 15 -8.42 2.57 0.97
C GLN A 15 -7.04 2.13 1.46
N LEU A 16 -6.80 0.82 1.49
CA LEU A 16 -5.49 0.27 1.79
C LEU A 16 -4.74 0.02 0.48
N SER A 17 -3.49 0.48 0.40
CA SER A 17 -2.66 0.38 -0.80
C SER A 17 -1.20 0.09 -0.47
N HIS A 18 -0.49 -0.53 -1.41
CA HIS A 18 0.95 -0.74 -1.34
C HIS A 18 1.58 -0.26 -2.67
N ALA A 19 2.51 0.70 -2.61
CA ALA A 19 3.02 1.37 -3.83
C ALA A 19 3.86 0.45 -4.75
N GLY A 20 4.49 -0.59 -4.18
CA GLY A 20 5.31 -1.53 -4.96
C GLY A 20 6.39 -0.81 -5.78
N ARG A 21 6.49 -1.14 -7.07
CA ARG A 21 7.45 -0.50 -8.02
C ARG A 21 7.17 0.99 -8.31
N GLN A 22 6.06 1.55 -7.82
CA GLN A 22 5.77 2.99 -7.88
C GLN A 22 6.26 3.73 -6.63
N THR A 23 7.21 3.16 -5.89
CA THR A 23 7.83 3.84 -4.74
C THR A 23 8.97 4.75 -5.21
N PRO A 24 8.93 6.07 -4.90
CA PRO A 24 9.99 6.99 -5.28
C PRO A 24 11.34 6.54 -4.73
N ARG A 25 12.41 6.71 -5.53
CA ARG A 25 13.75 6.24 -5.15
C ARG A 25 14.27 6.87 -3.86
N LEU A 26 13.88 8.11 -3.57
CA LEU A 26 14.22 8.80 -2.31
C LEU A 26 13.56 8.19 -1.07
N VAL A 27 12.40 7.55 -1.23
CA VAL A 27 11.67 6.92 -0.12
C VAL A 27 12.21 5.51 0.11
N ASN A 28 12.36 4.74 -0.97
CA ASN A 28 12.98 3.42 -0.93
C ASN A 28 13.70 3.17 -2.27
N PRO A 29 15.05 3.08 -2.28
CA PRO A 29 15.80 2.80 -3.49
C PRO A 29 15.52 1.42 -4.10
N HIS A 30 15.08 0.46 -3.28
CA HIS A 30 14.86 -0.93 -3.65
C HIS A 30 13.51 -1.45 -3.11
N PRO A 31 12.38 -0.98 -3.67
CA PRO A 31 11.06 -1.39 -3.20
C PRO A 31 10.74 -2.84 -3.58
N ALA A 32 9.86 -3.49 -2.82
CA ALA A 32 9.36 -4.82 -3.19
C ALA A 32 8.38 -4.76 -4.39
N SER A 33 8.44 -5.72 -5.30
CA SER A 33 7.44 -5.89 -6.36
C SER A 33 7.34 -7.35 -6.84
N CYS A 34 6.47 -7.63 -7.81
CA CYS A 34 6.30 -8.97 -8.39
C CYS A 34 7.45 -9.37 -9.34
N SER A 35 8.29 -8.41 -9.75
CA SER A 35 9.45 -8.62 -10.62
C SER A 35 10.50 -7.53 -10.33
N ASP A 36 11.70 -7.66 -10.89
CA ASP A 36 12.76 -6.64 -10.83
C ASP A 36 12.63 -5.57 -11.94
N ILE A 37 11.49 -5.54 -12.64
CA ILE A 37 11.21 -4.59 -13.74
C ILE A 37 10.93 -3.22 -13.15
N GLU A 38 11.89 -2.31 -13.34
CA GLU A 38 11.78 -0.91 -12.96
C GLU A 38 10.69 -0.17 -13.76
N LEU A 39 9.92 0.67 -13.07
CA LEU A 39 8.96 1.53 -13.72
C LEU A 39 9.66 2.77 -14.33
N LYS A 40 9.81 2.75 -15.65
CA LYS A 40 10.41 3.84 -16.42
C LYS A 40 9.34 4.86 -16.84
N VAL A 41 8.83 5.61 -15.88
CA VAL A 41 7.94 6.76 -16.13
C VAL A 41 8.68 8.02 -15.73
N ALA A 42 8.60 9.07 -16.55
CA ALA A 42 9.23 10.35 -16.27
C ALA A 42 8.51 11.04 -15.09
N LEU A 43 9.02 10.80 -13.88
CA LEU A 43 8.72 11.66 -12.73
C LEU A 43 9.66 12.86 -12.75
N PRO A 44 9.17 14.06 -12.41
CA PRO A 44 10.06 15.18 -12.12
C PRO A 44 11.08 14.78 -11.04
N MET A 45 12.36 14.99 -11.35
CA MET A 45 13.52 14.91 -10.46
C MET A 45 14.16 13.55 -10.12
N VAL A 46 13.44 12.49 -9.70
CA VAL A 46 14.15 11.34 -9.05
C VAL A 46 13.75 9.93 -9.49
N GLY A 47 12.64 9.77 -10.22
CA GLY A 47 12.18 8.46 -10.70
C GLY A 47 11.78 7.49 -9.57
N TYR A 48 11.56 6.23 -9.95
CA TYR A 48 11.21 5.14 -9.03
C TYR A 48 12.43 4.27 -8.69
N GLY A 49 12.40 3.59 -7.55
CA GLY A 49 13.46 2.63 -7.18
C GLY A 49 13.39 1.36 -8.04
N ARG A 50 14.55 0.73 -8.32
CA ARG A 50 14.58 -0.58 -8.98
C ARG A 50 14.10 -1.65 -8.00
N PRO A 51 13.01 -2.37 -8.28
CA PRO A 51 12.41 -3.24 -7.29
C PRO A 51 13.17 -4.54 -7.07
N ILE A 52 12.98 -5.14 -5.90
CA ILE A 52 13.40 -6.51 -5.58
C ILE A 52 12.17 -7.42 -5.75
N PRO A 53 12.29 -8.52 -6.53
CA PRO A 53 11.21 -9.46 -6.71
C PRO A 53 10.92 -10.20 -5.40
N LEU A 54 9.66 -10.22 -4.99
CA LEU A 54 9.21 -10.99 -3.83
C LEU A 54 9.19 -12.48 -4.17
N THR A 55 9.68 -13.29 -3.24
CA THR A 55 9.42 -14.74 -3.25
C THR A 55 7.97 -15.03 -2.86
N GLU A 56 7.45 -16.22 -3.20
CA GLU A 56 6.09 -16.63 -2.81
C GLU A 56 5.87 -16.58 -1.29
N GLN A 57 6.90 -16.93 -0.51
CA GLN A 57 6.84 -16.85 0.95
C GLN A 57 6.70 -15.40 1.41
N GLN A 58 7.47 -14.49 0.82
CA GLN A 58 7.38 -13.06 1.14
C GLN A 58 6.07 -12.43 0.65
N VAL A 59 5.44 -12.93 -0.41
CA VAL A 59 4.08 -12.48 -0.77
C VAL A 59 3.11 -12.77 0.37
N LYS A 60 3.20 -13.94 1.01
CA LYS A 60 2.36 -14.26 2.17
C LYS A 60 2.66 -13.33 3.36
N THR A 61 3.93 -13.20 3.74
CA THR A 61 4.30 -12.48 4.98
C THR A 61 4.35 -10.96 4.83
N ASP A 62 4.85 -10.45 3.71
CA ASP A 62 5.08 -9.02 3.52
C ASP A 62 3.94 -8.30 2.80
N VAL A 63 3.08 -9.03 2.08
CA VAL A 63 1.91 -8.44 1.44
C VAL A 63 0.64 -8.85 2.18
N VAL A 64 0.27 -10.14 2.12
CA VAL A 64 -1.03 -10.60 2.64
C VAL A 64 -1.17 -10.33 4.14
N ASP A 65 -0.21 -10.77 4.96
CA ASP A 65 -0.31 -10.61 6.42
C ASP A 65 -0.34 -9.13 6.85
N ARG A 66 0.41 -8.27 6.15
CA ARG A 66 0.41 -6.82 6.40
C ARG A 66 -0.91 -6.16 6.02
N PHE A 67 -1.51 -6.56 4.90
CA PHE A 67 -2.84 -6.11 4.52
C PHE A 67 -3.92 -6.57 5.51
N VAL A 68 -3.84 -7.83 5.98
CA VAL A 68 -4.72 -8.36 7.02
C VAL A 68 -4.58 -7.57 8.32
N TYR A 69 -3.34 -7.29 8.75
CA TYR A 69 -3.08 -6.47 9.92
C TYR A 69 -3.67 -5.06 9.77
N ALA A 70 -3.37 -4.36 8.67
CA ALA A 70 -3.85 -3.01 8.42
C ALA A 70 -5.40 -2.96 8.36
N ALA A 71 -6.02 -3.96 7.75
CA ALA A 71 -7.47 -4.09 7.70
C ALA A 71 -8.07 -4.28 9.11
N LYS A 72 -7.54 -5.19 9.91
CA LYS A 72 -7.99 -5.39 11.30
C LYS A 72 -7.86 -4.08 12.11
N PHE A 73 -6.70 -3.44 12.04
CA PHE A 73 -6.45 -2.19 12.73
C PHE A 73 -7.41 -1.07 12.28
N ALA A 74 -7.67 -0.94 10.98
CA ALA A 74 -8.61 0.02 10.44
C ALA A 74 -10.04 -0.24 10.95
N ARG A 75 -10.47 -1.51 11.00
CA ARG A 75 -11.77 -1.90 11.55
C ARG A 75 -11.89 -1.55 13.03
N ASP A 76 -10.86 -1.84 13.82
CA ASP A 76 -10.82 -1.52 15.26
C ASP A 76 -10.88 -0.01 15.49
N CYS A 77 -10.31 0.78 14.58
CA CYS A 77 -10.41 2.24 14.57
C CYS A 77 -11.76 2.77 14.03
N GLY A 78 -12.68 1.89 13.63
CA GLY A 78 -14.03 2.23 13.18
C GLY A 78 -14.16 2.55 11.69
N TRP A 79 -13.14 2.27 10.86
CA TRP A 79 -13.22 2.43 9.41
C TRP A 79 -13.99 1.26 8.76
N PHE A 80 -14.69 1.56 7.67
CA PHE A 80 -15.07 0.55 6.68
C PHE A 80 -13.92 0.35 5.70
N ILE A 81 -13.69 -0.85 5.21
CA ILE A 81 -12.45 -1.18 4.47
C ILE A 81 -12.80 -1.49 3.03
N LEU A 82 -12.09 -0.84 2.10
CA LEU A 82 -12.06 -1.20 0.70
C LEU A 82 -10.64 -1.65 0.34
N PHE A 83 -10.50 -2.91 -0.07
CA PHE A 83 -9.25 -3.41 -0.63
C PHE A 83 -9.15 -2.94 -2.08
N CYS A 84 -8.13 -2.13 -2.37
CA CYS A 84 -7.76 -1.77 -3.73
C CYS A 84 -6.45 -2.50 -4.05
N LEU A 85 -6.56 -3.67 -4.70
CA LEU A 85 -5.44 -4.30 -5.39
C LEU A 85 -5.21 -3.48 -6.66
N LEU A 86 -4.19 -2.62 -6.65
CA LEU A 86 -3.65 -1.96 -7.84
C LEU A 86 -2.62 -2.87 -8.51
#